data_AF-A0A7C3CJN3-F1
#
_entry.id   AF-A0A7C3CJN3-F1
#
_cell.length_a   1.000
_cell.length_b   1.000
_cell.length_c   1.000
_cell.angle_alpha   90.00
_cell.angle_beta   90.00
_cell.angle_gamma   90.00
#
_symmetry.space_group_name_H-M   'P 1'
#
loop_
_entity.id
_entity.type
_entity.pdbx_description
1 polymer ?
#
loop_
_entity_poly.entity_id
_entity_poly.type
_entity_poly.pdbx_seq_one_letter_code
_entity_poly.pdbx_strand_id
1 'polypeptide(L)'
;MKKTLLILGGLFLFLWSCAPKALYLTDVHEPVIPPDTPQRPWIMIGSRKWGSSKLFRKLCLKGELREILKQAGLSPREQKELLSAACGPERSTAAFVRAYYRLDEEKRFRLRDVLETHGYVLNEFPC
;
A
#
# COMPACT_ATOMS: atom_id res chain seq x y z
N MET A 1 -28.25 -42.62 -15.30
CA MET A 1 -27.07 -41.80 -15.63
C MET A 1 -27.31 -40.34 -15.23
N LYS A 2 -27.12 -39.96 -13.95
CA LYS A 2 -27.35 -38.56 -13.48
C LYS A 2 -26.45 -38.12 -12.29
N LYS A 3 -25.41 -38.89 -11.94
CA LYS A 3 -24.56 -38.59 -10.77
C LYS A 3 -23.20 -37.97 -11.13
N THR A 4 -22.82 -37.95 -12.40
CA THR A 4 -21.50 -37.46 -12.85
C THR A 4 -21.45 -35.94 -13.07
N LEU A 5 -22.60 -35.25 -13.10
CA LEU A 5 -22.63 -33.78 -13.34
C LEU A 5 -22.39 -32.95 -12.07
N LEU A 6 -22.49 -33.54 -10.88
CA LEU A 6 -22.33 -32.82 -9.61
C LEU A 6 -20.86 -32.69 -9.18
N ILE A 7 -19.94 -33.46 -9.78
CA ILE A 7 -18.51 -33.43 -9.43
C ILE A 7 -17.76 -32.37 -10.26
N LEU A 8 -18.29 -31.95 -11.42
CA LEU A 8 -17.69 -30.88 -12.24
C LEU A 8 -18.02 -29.46 -11.76
N GLY A 9 -19.09 -29.25 -11.00
CA GLY A 9 -19.46 -27.93 -10.47
C GLY A 9 -18.68 -27.49 -9.23
N GLY A 10 -18.02 -28.42 -8.54
CA GLY A 10 -17.31 -28.15 -7.28
C GLY A 10 -15.82 -27.83 -7.43
N LEU A 11 -15.21 -28.08 -8.59
CA LEU A 11 -13.75 -28.00 -8.75
C LEU A 11 -13.23 -26.70 -9.39
N PHE A 12 -14.10 -25.79 -9.84
CA PHE A 12 -13.69 -24.54 -10.51
C PHE A 12 -13.57 -23.32 -9.58
N LEU A 13 -13.80 -23.48 -8.27
CA LEU A 13 -13.72 -22.39 -7.30
C LEU A 13 -12.35 -22.24 -6.62
N PHE A 14 -11.34 -23.03 -7.01
CA PHE A 14 -10.06 -23.11 -6.30
C PHE A 14 -8.86 -22.41 -6.96
N LEU A 15 -9.01 -21.75 -8.10
CA LEU A 15 -7.83 -21.28 -8.85
C LEU A 15 -7.47 -19.79 -8.75
N TRP A 16 -8.29 -18.93 -8.16
CA TRP A 16 -8.07 -17.48 -8.26
C TRP A 16 -8.22 -16.71 -6.94
N SER A 17 -7.93 -17.34 -5.80
CA SER A 17 -7.74 -16.60 -4.54
C SER A 17 -6.36 -15.93 -4.50
N CYS A 18 -6.06 -15.12 -5.53
CA CYS A 18 -5.04 -14.08 -5.44
C CYS A 18 -5.50 -13.10 -4.35
N ALA A 19 -4.76 -13.04 -3.25
CA ALA A 19 -5.01 -12.01 -2.23
C ALA A 19 -4.92 -10.62 -2.89
N PRO A 20 -5.72 -9.64 -2.46
CA PRO A 20 -5.65 -8.29 -3.02
C PRO A 20 -4.22 -7.74 -2.88
N LYS A 21 -3.69 -7.15 -3.97
CA LYS A 21 -2.37 -6.51 -3.99
C LYS A 21 -2.21 -5.63 -2.75
N ALA A 22 -1.11 -5.80 -2.04
CA ALA A 22 -0.83 -5.06 -0.83
C ALA A 22 0.43 -4.21 -0.98
N LEU A 23 0.38 -3.00 -0.44
CA LEU A 23 1.51 -2.09 -0.33
C LEU A 23 1.81 -1.88 1.14
N TYR A 24 3.05 -2.14 1.52
CA TYR A 24 3.54 -1.91 2.87
C TYR A 24 4.66 -0.89 2.86
N LEU A 25 4.54 0.11 3.71
CA LEU A 25 5.57 1.11 3.94
C LEU A 25 6.35 0.76 5.21
N THR A 26 7.66 0.80 5.11
CA THR A 26 8.58 0.61 6.23
C THR A 26 9.39 1.87 6.41
N ASP A 27 9.46 2.43 7.63
CA ASP A 27 10.37 3.52 7.98
C ASP A 27 11.69 2.92 8.46
N VAL A 28 12.76 3.13 7.70
CA VAL A 28 14.08 2.52 7.98
C VAL A 28 14.77 3.15 9.18
N HIS A 29 14.27 4.29 9.67
CA HIS A 29 14.78 4.93 10.88
C HIS A 29 14.17 4.35 12.16
N GLU A 30 13.08 3.58 12.06
CA GLU A 30 12.53 2.87 13.21
C GLU A 30 13.28 1.54 13.43
N PRO A 31 13.52 1.13 14.68
CA PRO A 31 14.25 -0.09 14.98
C PRO A 31 13.56 -1.30 14.32
N VAL A 32 14.35 -2.14 13.65
CA VAL A 32 13.87 -3.37 13.03
C VAL A 32 13.34 -4.29 14.13
N ILE A 33 12.02 -4.38 14.21
CA ILE A 33 11.37 -5.32 15.13
C ILE A 33 11.55 -6.73 14.56
N PRO A 34 12.10 -7.69 15.32
CA PRO A 34 12.28 -9.06 14.87
C PRO A 34 10.98 -9.66 14.30
N PRO A 35 11.05 -10.51 13.27
CA PRO A 35 9.87 -11.11 12.64
C PRO A 35 9.00 -11.93 13.61
N ASP A 36 9.59 -12.37 14.73
CA ASP A 36 8.97 -13.20 15.77
C ASP A 36 8.17 -12.38 16.79
N THR A 37 8.22 -11.06 16.70
CA THR A 37 7.46 -10.15 17.54
C THR A 37 6.13 -9.81 16.84
N PRO A 38 4.97 -9.81 17.54
CA PRO A 38 3.66 -9.50 16.94
C PRO A 38 3.54 -8.06 16.37
N GLN A 39 4.57 -7.23 16.54
CA GLN A 39 4.68 -5.91 15.96
C GLN A 39 5.43 -6.02 14.62
N ARG A 40 4.68 -6.23 13.53
CA ARG A 40 5.28 -6.20 12.18
C ARG A 40 5.75 -4.78 11.86
N PRO A 41 7.00 -4.58 11.39
CA PRO A 41 7.52 -3.24 11.03
C PRO A 41 6.87 -2.65 9.78
N TRP A 42 5.97 -3.40 9.13
CA TRP A 42 5.32 -3.06 7.88
C TRP A 42 3.96 -2.41 8.12
N ILE A 43 3.80 -1.17 7.67
CA ILE A 43 2.54 -0.41 7.83
C ILE A 43 1.84 -0.31 6.48
N MET A 44 0.59 -0.74 6.43
CA MET A 44 -0.26 -0.46 5.27
C MET A 44 -0.64 1.01 5.23
N ILE A 45 -0.16 1.75 4.22
CA ILE A 45 -0.52 3.16 4.02
C ILE A 45 -2.05 3.28 3.90
N GLY A 46 -2.65 4.23 4.61
CA GLY A 46 -4.11 4.42 4.64
C GLY A 46 -4.85 3.55 5.68
N SER A 47 -4.15 2.69 6.44
CA SER A 47 -4.75 1.93 7.53
C SER A 47 -5.13 2.81 8.73
N ARG A 48 -6.30 2.53 9.34
CA ARG A 48 -6.81 3.27 10.50
C ARG A 48 -6.27 2.77 11.86
N LYS A 49 -5.79 1.51 11.98
CA LYS A 49 -5.70 0.85 13.30
C LYS A 49 -4.32 0.33 13.76
N TRP A 50 -3.28 0.21 12.94
CA TRP A 50 -2.04 -0.50 13.37
C TRP A 50 -0.77 0.27 12.95
N GLY A 51 0.16 0.44 13.90
CA GLY A 51 1.51 1.04 13.70
C GLY A 51 1.56 2.53 13.37
N SER A 52 0.42 3.16 13.10
CA SER A 52 0.35 4.35 12.28
C SER A 52 0.50 5.68 13.01
N SER A 53 0.51 5.79 14.34
CA SER A 53 0.43 7.13 14.97
C SER A 53 1.65 8.03 14.66
N LYS A 54 2.87 7.47 14.70
CA LYS A 54 4.10 8.20 14.35
C LYS A 54 4.23 8.44 12.86
N LEU A 55 4.07 7.38 12.05
CA LEU A 55 4.17 7.46 10.60
C LEU A 55 3.10 8.37 9.99
N PHE A 56 1.86 8.26 10.46
CA PHE A 56 0.76 9.17 10.09
C PHE A 56 1.06 10.60 10.53
N ARG A 57 1.64 10.80 11.72
CA ARG A 57 2.07 12.14 12.13
C ARG A 57 3.13 12.70 11.19
N LYS A 58 4.15 11.93 10.81
CA LYS A 58 5.20 12.33 9.86
C LYS A 58 4.63 12.59 8.45
N LEU A 59 4.05 11.57 7.85
CA LEU A 59 3.53 11.61 6.48
C LEU A 59 2.34 12.56 6.30
N CYS A 60 1.35 12.50 7.20
CA CYS A 60 0.09 13.21 7.04
C CYS A 60 0.04 14.54 7.80
N LEU A 61 0.38 14.56 9.10
CA LEU A 61 0.23 15.78 9.92
C LEU A 61 1.37 16.78 9.70
N LYS A 62 2.62 16.32 9.58
CA LYS A 62 3.77 17.15 9.22
C LYS A 62 3.88 17.37 7.71
N GLY A 63 3.10 16.62 6.92
CA GLY A 63 3.00 16.81 5.48
C GLY A 63 4.14 16.22 4.65
N GLU A 64 4.98 15.33 5.21
CA GLU A 64 6.09 14.72 4.47
C GLU A 64 5.61 14.01 3.19
N LEU A 65 4.43 13.36 3.23
CA LEU A 65 3.89 12.69 2.05
C LEU A 65 3.56 13.68 0.93
N ARG A 66 3.12 14.90 1.24
CA ARG A 66 2.87 15.93 0.23
C ARG A 66 4.16 16.31 -0.51
N GLU A 67 5.25 16.48 0.24
CA GLU A 67 6.55 16.82 -0.32
C GLU A 67 7.11 15.67 -1.16
N ILE A 68 7.01 14.43 -0.68
CA ILE A 68 7.41 13.21 -1.42
C ILE A 68 6.65 13.12 -2.75
N LEU A 69 5.32 13.25 -2.74
CA LEU A 69 4.49 13.15 -3.94
C LEU A 69 4.82 14.26 -4.96
N LYS A 70 5.17 15.46 -4.48
CA LYS A 70 5.62 16.57 -5.32
C LYS A 70 7.01 16.31 -5.92
N GLN A 71 7.96 15.82 -5.13
CA GLN A 71 9.32 15.47 -5.59
C GLN A 71 9.31 14.32 -6.58
N ALA A 72 8.39 13.37 -6.44
CA ALA A 72 8.18 12.29 -7.39
C ALA A 72 7.65 12.75 -8.77
N GLY A 73 7.40 14.05 -8.97
CA GLY A 73 6.98 14.61 -10.25
C GLY A 73 5.55 14.24 -10.64
N LEU A 74 4.71 13.85 -9.68
CA LEU A 74 3.32 13.48 -9.94
C LEU A 74 2.48 14.72 -10.29
N SER A 75 1.47 14.56 -11.14
CA SER A 75 0.53 15.64 -11.45
C SER A 75 -0.28 16.05 -10.22
N PRO A 76 -0.81 17.29 -10.15
CA PRO A 76 -1.63 17.74 -9.02
C PRO A 76 -2.82 16.81 -8.71
N ARG A 77 -3.38 16.18 -9.74
CA ARG A 77 -4.46 15.20 -9.59
C ARG A 77 -3.98 13.92 -8.91
N GLU A 78 -2.89 13.34 -9.39
CA GLU A 78 -2.30 12.11 -8.81
C GLU A 78 -1.87 12.35 -7.36
N GLN A 79 -1.23 13.49 -7.08
CA GLN A 79 -0.87 13.90 -5.72
C GLN A 79 -2.11 13.96 -4.81
N LYS A 80 -3.19 14.61 -5.26
CA LYS A 80 -4.44 14.71 -4.49
C LYS A 80 -5.08 13.34 -4.25
N GLU A 81 -5.11 12.47 -5.25
CA GLU A 81 -5.69 11.12 -5.12
C GLU A 81 -4.92 10.28 -4.09
N LEU A 82 -3.58 10.23 -4.19
CA LEU A 82 -2.73 9.48 -3.25
C LEU A 82 -2.76 10.07 -1.84
N LEU A 83 -2.66 11.39 -1.71
CA LEU A 83 -2.69 12.07 -0.42
C LEU A 83 -4.04 11.87 0.29
N SER A 84 -5.16 11.96 -0.44
CA SER A 84 -6.49 11.71 0.13
C SER A 84 -6.66 10.25 0.57
N ALA A 85 -6.18 9.30 -0.25
CA ALA A 85 -6.26 7.88 0.07
C ALA A 85 -5.42 7.48 1.30
N ALA A 86 -4.28 8.15 1.52
CA ALA A 86 -3.41 7.91 2.66
C ALA A 86 -3.83 8.69 3.93
N CYS A 87 -4.17 9.97 3.79
CA CYS A 87 -4.27 10.95 4.88
C CYS A 87 -5.67 11.56 5.06
N GLY A 88 -6.61 11.30 4.15
CA GLY A 88 -7.95 11.87 4.18
C GLY A 88 -8.87 11.28 5.27
N PRO A 89 -10.09 11.83 5.41
CA PRO A 89 -11.12 11.29 6.31
C PRO A 89 -11.53 9.85 5.91
N GLU A 90 -11.64 9.61 4.60
CA GLU A 90 -11.95 8.30 4.00
C GLU A 90 -10.69 7.49 3.63
N ARG A 91 -9.57 7.73 4.32
CA ARG A 91 -8.33 6.98 4.07
C ARG A 91 -8.54 5.48 4.19
N SER A 92 -7.94 4.75 3.26
CA SER A 92 -8.06 3.29 3.17
C SER A 92 -6.88 2.72 2.38
N THR A 93 -6.33 1.62 2.86
CA THR A 93 -5.29 0.84 2.15
C THR A 93 -5.71 0.51 0.73
N ALA A 94 -6.95 0.05 0.55
CA ALA A 94 -7.46 -0.30 -0.78
C ALA A 94 -7.55 0.91 -1.72
N ALA A 95 -7.90 2.09 -1.19
CA ALA A 95 -7.92 3.31 -1.98
C ALA A 95 -6.51 3.72 -2.42
N PHE A 96 -5.53 3.60 -1.51
CA PHE A 96 -4.14 3.95 -1.81
C PHE A 96 -3.53 3.01 -2.84
N VAL A 97 -3.72 1.70 -2.68
CA VAL A 97 -3.30 0.67 -3.65
C VAL A 97 -3.89 0.96 -5.04
N ARG A 98 -5.18 1.27 -5.13
CA ARG A 98 -5.82 1.61 -6.42
C ARG A 98 -5.23 2.88 -7.04
N ALA A 99 -5.00 3.92 -6.24
CA ALA A 99 -4.40 5.16 -6.73
C ALA A 99 -2.96 4.94 -7.22
N TYR A 100 -2.17 4.17 -6.47
CA TYR A 100 -0.78 3.82 -6.82
C TYR A 100 -0.70 3.03 -8.14
N TYR A 101 -1.55 2.00 -8.32
CA TYR A 101 -1.53 1.21 -9.56
C TYR A 101 -2.17 1.89 -10.77
N ARG A 102 -2.81 3.06 -10.61
CA ARG A 102 -3.23 3.91 -11.73
C ARG A 102 -2.11 4.75 -12.31
N LEU A 103 -1.05 4.99 -11.53
CA LEU A 103 0.15 5.63 -12.06
C LEU A 103 0.75 4.75 -13.15
N ASP A 104 1.35 5.38 -14.17
CA ASP A 104 2.23 4.65 -15.09
C ASP A 104 3.46 4.08 -14.35
N GLU A 105 4.12 3.11 -14.98
CA GLU A 105 5.25 2.40 -14.39
C GLU A 105 6.40 3.33 -14.01
N GLU A 106 6.74 4.29 -14.86
CA GLU A 106 7.80 5.28 -14.61
C GLU A 106 7.51 6.11 -13.36
N LYS A 107 6.27 6.59 -13.17
CA LYS A 107 5.87 7.32 -11.98
C LYS A 107 5.89 6.46 -10.72
N ARG A 108 5.53 5.19 -10.81
CA ARG A 108 5.64 4.26 -9.65
C ARG A 108 7.09 4.09 -9.24
N PHE A 109 8.00 3.87 -10.20
CA PHE A 109 9.43 3.80 -9.92
C PHE A 109 9.96 5.07 -9.28
N ARG A 110 9.69 6.25 -9.86
CA ARG A 110 10.08 7.54 -9.27
C ARG A 110 9.55 7.73 -7.85
N LEU A 111 8.28 7.38 -7.62
CA LEU A 111 7.70 7.50 -6.29
C LEU A 111 8.41 6.59 -5.27
N ARG A 112 8.80 5.38 -5.67
CA ARG A 112 9.58 4.48 -4.83
C ARG A 112 10.96 5.05 -4.52
N ASP A 113 11.69 5.52 -5.53
CA ASP A 113 13.03 6.10 -5.34
C ASP A 113 13.01 7.32 -4.40
N VAL A 114 12.01 8.19 -4.55
CA VAL A 114 11.84 9.35 -3.66
C VAL A 114 11.46 8.90 -2.25
N LEU A 115 10.57 7.91 -2.10
CA LEU A 115 10.27 7.35 -0.77
C LEU A 115 11.53 6.81 -0.10
N GLU A 116 12.37 6.06 -0.82
CA GLU A 116 13.61 5.49 -0.29
C GLU A 116 14.60 6.59 0.13
N THR A 117 14.70 7.66 -0.66
CA THR A 117 15.50 8.85 -0.32
C THR A 117 15.04 9.52 1.00
N HIS A 118 13.76 9.41 1.31
CA HIS A 118 13.17 9.91 2.57
C HIS A 118 13.19 8.87 3.70
N GLY A 119 13.86 7.73 3.51
CA GLY A 119 13.95 6.66 4.52
C GLY A 119 12.72 5.75 4.58
N TYR A 120 11.93 5.70 3.50
CA TYR A 120 10.75 4.85 3.42
C TYR A 120 10.87 3.79 2.32
N VAL A 121 10.70 2.52 2.66
CA VAL A 121 10.67 1.43 1.68
C VAL A 121 9.23 1.02 1.41
N LEU A 122 8.79 1.14 0.15
CA LEU A 122 7.49 0.69 -0.31
C LEU A 122 7.59 -0.72 -0.89
N ASN A 123 7.15 -1.71 -0.12
CA ASN A 123 7.12 -3.10 -0.54
C ASN A 123 5.80 -3.42 -1.24
N GLU A 124 5.92 -3.88 -2.49
CA GLU A 124 4.80 -4.39 -3.27
C GLU A 124 4.69 -5.90 -3.07
N PHE A 125 3.52 -6.37 -2.65
CA PHE A 125 3.21 -7.79 -2.60
C PHE A 125 2.21 -8.08 -3.72
N PRO A 126 2.72 -8.49 -4.91
CA PRO A 126 1.85 -8.98 -5.95
C PRO A 126 1.18 -10.27 -5.47
N CYS A 127 -0.04 -10.45 -5.93
CA CYS A 127 -0.58 -11.78 -6.09
C CYS A 127 0.25 -12.49 -7.18
#